data_AF-A0A3A0BIN5-F1
#
_entry.id   AF-A0A3A0BIN5-F1
#
_cell.length_a   1.000
_cell.length_b   1.000
_cell.length_c   1.000
_cell.angle_alpha   90.00
_cell.angle_beta   90.00
_cell.angle_gamma   90.00
#
_symmetry.space_group_name_H-M   'P 1'
#
loop_
_entity.id
_entity.type
_entity.pdbx_description
1 polymer ?
#
loop_
_entity_poly.entity_id
_entity_poly.type
_entity_poly.pdbx_seq_one_letter_code
_entity_poly.pdbx_strand_id
1 'polypeptide(L)'
;MWNSSRPLPDPNAGPITGSMTLAEVLAAVPDAERIFQEHGVHPVAYCGPTVQILRLDETPGHCKLENLEGLLAKLNAACCASHK
;
A
#
# COMPACT_ATOMS: atom_id res chain seq x y z
N MET A 1 4.10 -24.11 26.93
CA MET A 1 4.98 -24.18 25.75
C MET A 1 4.53 -23.13 24.75
N TRP A 2 5.49 -22.38 24.19
CA TRP A 2 5.43 -21.40 23.09
C TRP A 2 4.18 -21.55 22.20
N ASN A 3 3.30 -20.54 22.12
CA ASN A 3 3.34 -19.43 21.15
C ASN A 3 3.25 -19.89 19.69
N SER A 4 2.11 -19.60 19.04
CA SER A 4 2.02 -19.23 17.62
C SER A 4 0.58 -18.84 17.27
N SER A 5 0.08 -17.77 17.90
CA SER A 5 -1.01 -16.99 17.28
C SER A 5 -0.41 -16.19 16.13
N ARG A 6 0.08 -16.87 15.10
CA ARG A 6 0.30 -16.23 13.80
C ARG A 6 -1.11 -15.95 13.27
N PRO A 7 -1.52 -14.70 13.06
CA PRO A 7 -2.75 -14.46 12.33
C PRO A 7 -2.60 -15.15 10.97
N LEU A 8 -3.54 -16.03 10.64
CA LEU A 8 -3.71 -16.52 9.27
C LEU A 8 -3.81 -15.28 8.36
N PRO A 9 -3.27 -15.27 7.13
CA PRO A 9 -3.63 -14.25 6.16
C PRO A 9 -5.15 -14.34 6.00
N ASP A 10 -5.85 -13.35 6.53
CA ASP A 10 -7.30 -13.32 6.54
C ASP A 10 -7.77 -13.34 5.07
N PRO A 11 -8.70 -14.22 4.66
CA PRO A 11 -9.33 -14.14 3.35
C PRO A 11 -10.14 -12.84 3.19
N ASN A 12 -10.30 -12.05 4.27
CA ASN A 12 -10.71 -10.65 4.27
C ASN A 12 -9.53 -9.69 4.51
N ALA A 13 -8.34 -9.96 3.95
CA ALA A 13 -7.42 -8.88 3.61
C ALA A 13 -8.18 -7.99 2.62
N GLY A 14 -8.99 -7.09 3.19
CA GLY A 14 -9.93 -6.26 2.46
C GLY A 14 -9.17 -5.44 1.43
N PRO A 15 -9.87 -4.90 0.42
CA PRO A 15 -9.23 -4.11 -0.61
C PRO A 15 -8.33 -3.05 0.03
N ILE A 16 -7.16 -2.81 -0.57
CA ILE A 16 -6.31 -1.68 -0.20
C ILE A 16 -7.17 -0.43 -0.24
N THR A 17 -7.29 0.25 0.89
CA THR A 17 -8.14 1.43 1.07
C THR A 17 -7.29 2.68 1.30
N GLY A 18 -7.84 3.85 0.98
CA GLY A 18 -7.18 5.15 1.20
C GLY A 18 -6.78 5.41 2.65
N SER A 19 -7.38 4.70 3.61
CA SER A 19 -7.08 4.80 5.04
C SER A 19 -5.78 4.13 5.46
N MET A 20 -5.25 3.23 4.63
CA MET A 20 -3.99 2.52 4.91
C MET A 20 -2.80 3.44 4.69
N THR A 21 -1.77 3.25 5.51
CA THR A 21 -0.49 3.94 5.34
C THR A 21 0.29 3.34 4.17
N LEU A 22 1.18 4.13 3.57
CA LEU A 22 2.07 3.63 2.51
C LEU A 22 2.91 2.43 2.99
N ALA A 23 3.34 2.43 4.25
CA ALA A 23 4.06 1.31 4.84
C ALA A 23 3.22 0.02 4.93
N GLU A 24 1.95 0.11 5.36
CA GLU A 24 1.05 -1.05 5.39
C GLU A 24 0.81 -1.62 3.98
N VAL A 25 0.69 -0.74 2.99
CA VAL A 25 0.48 -1.13 1.59
C VAL A 25 1.72 -1.81 1.02
N LEU A 26 2.91 -1.28 1.31
CA LEU A 26 4.19 -1.89 0.92
C LEU A 26 4.40 -3.25 1.60
N ALA A 27 3.90 -3.42 2.82
CA ALA A 27 3.94 -4.71 3.52
C ALA A 27 2.89 -5.70 2.99
N ALA A 28 1.72 -5.23 2.58
CA ALA A 28 0.62 -6.05 2.07
C ALA A 28 0.83 -6.49 0.62
N VAL A 29 1.43 -5.64 -0.21
CA VAL A 29 1.61 -5.87 -1.64
C VAL A 29 3.11 -5.82 -1.98
N PRO A 30 3.75 -6.95 -2.32
CA PRO A 30 5.19 -7.00 -2.58
C PRO A 30 5.62 -6.14 -3.78
N ASP A 31 4.71 -5.90 -4.71
CA ASP A 31 4.91 -5.08 -5.91
C ASP A 31 4.47 -3.61 -5.74
N ALA A 32 4.03 -3.20 -4.55
CA ALA A 32 3.50 -1.85 -4.32
C ALA A 32 4.51 -0.77 -4.68
N GLU A 33 5.79 -0.93 -4.34
CA GLU A 33 6.82 0.07 -4.65
C GLU A 33 6.89 0.37 -6.14
N ARG A 34 6.84 -0.68 -6.98
CA ARG A 34 6.84 -0.53 -8.44
C ARG A 34 5.56 0.18 -8.91
N ILE A 35 4.41 -0.18 -8.35
CA ILE A 35 3.11 0.45 -8.70
C ILE A 35 3.09 1.93 -8.34
N PHE A 36 3.66 2.31 -7.19
CA PHE A 36 3.81 3.71 -6.81
C PHE A 36 4.69 4.46 -7.82
N GLN A 37 5.83 3.88 -8.20
CA GLN A 37 6.75 4.49 -9.19
C GLN A 37 6.10 4.65 -10.56
N GLU A 38 5.30 3.68 -11.01
CA GLU A 38 4.52 3.80 -12.26
C GLU A 38 3.53 4.96 -12.24
N HIS A 39 3.13 5.44 -11.05
CA HIS A 39 2.25 6.58 -10.86
C HIS A 39 3.02 7.85 -10.45
N GLY A 40 4.35 7.84 -10.60
CA GLY A 40 5.22 8.98 -10.28
C GLY A 40 5.40 9.23 -8.78
N VAL A 41 4.91 8.33 -7.92
CA VAL A 41 5.08 8.43 -6.48
C VAL A 41 6.28 7.60 -6.05
N HIS A 42 7.23 8.24 -5.39
CA HIS A 42 8.34 7.54 -4.76
C HIS A 42 8.13 7.65 -3.26
N PRO A 43 7.52 6.64 -2.60
CA PRO A 43 7.20 6.73 -1.19
C PRO A 43 8.47 7.04 -0.37
N VAL A 44 9.55 6.31 -0.63
CA VAL A 44 10.82 6.50 0.10
C VAL A 44 11.52 7.83 -0.23
N ALA A 45 11.45 8.30 -1.48
CA ALA A 45 12.22 9.48 -1.92
C ALA A 45 11.44 10.81 -1.82
N TYR A 46 10.14 10.82 -2.07
CA TYR A 46 9.28 12.02 -2.00
C TYR A 46 8.50 12.13 -0.70
N CYS A 47 8.01 11.02 -0.15
CA CYS A 47 7.27 11.05 1.12
C CYS A 47 8.20 10.91 2.34
N GLY A 48 9.45 10.48 2.15
CA GLY A 48 10.50 10.47 3.18
C GLY A 48 10.11 9.69 4.45
N PRO A 49 10.36 10.21 5.68
CA PRO A 49 10.00 9.53 6.92
C PRO A 49 8.48 9.44 7.14
N THR A 50 7.70 10.21 6.39
CA THR A 50 6.24 10.29 6.52
C THR A 50 5.54 9.04 6.00
N VAL A 51 6.21 8.15 5.25
CA VAL A 51 5.61 6.91 4.70
C VAL A 51 4.96 5.99 5.73
N GLN A 52 5.40 6.06 6.99
CA GLN A 52 4.86 5.22 8.07
C GLN A 52 3.56 5.78 8.66
N ILE A 53 3.28 7.07 8.45
CA ILE A 53 2.11 7.76 9.00
C ILE A 53 1.19 8.34 7.93
N LEU A 54 1.71 8.54 6.72
CA LEU A 54 1.00 9.11 5.59
C LEU A 54 0.06 8.08 5.00
N ARG A 55 -1.22 8.43 5.00
CA ARG A 55 -2.28 7.63 4.40
C ARG A 55 -2.30 7.80 2.89
N LEU A 56 -2.76 6.77 2.19
CA LEU A 56 -2.98 6.80 0.74
C LEU A 56 -3.86 8.00 0.33
N ASP A 57 -4.92 8.29 1.07
CA ASP A 57 -5.82 9.42 0.80
C ASP A 57 -5.15 10.80 0.91
N GLU A 58 -4.13 10.90 1.75
CA GLU A 58 -3.36 12.15 1.97
C GLU A 58 -2.17 12.27 1.00
N THR A 59 -1.86 11.20 0.26
CA THR A 59 -0.72 11.14 -0.67
C THR A 59 -0.80 12.13 -1.84
N PRO A 60 -1.97 12.48 -2.40
CA PRO A 60 -2.11 13.54 -3.41
C PRO A 60 -1.61 14.90 -2.93
N GLY A 61 -1.94 15.27 -1.68
CA GLY A 61 -1.55 16.54 -1.08
C GLY A 61 -0.07 16.61 -0.70
N HIS A 62 0.55 15.47 -0.40
CA HIS A 62 1.90 15.42 0.15
C HIS A 62 2.98 14.96 -0.83
N CYS A 63 2.66 14.04 -1.76
CA CYS A 63 3.63 13.39 -2.64
C CYS A 63 3.32 13.57 -4.13
N LYS A 64 2.53 14.59 -4.49
CA LYS A 64 2.14 14.92 -5.87
C LYS A 64 1.51 13.74 -6.62
N LEU A 65 0.74 12.92 -5.92
CA LEU A 65 -0.01 11.83 -6.54
C LEU A 65 -1.21 12.43 -7.30
N GLU A 66 -1.19 12.35 -8.62
CA GLU A 66 -2.27 12.90 -9.46
C GLU A 66 -3.48 11.97 -9.57
N ASN A 67 -3.27 10.64 -9.44
CA ASN A 67 -4.32 9.64 -9.64
C ASN A 67 -4.35 8.59 -8.53
N LEU A 68 -5.00 8.93 -7.41
CA LEU A 68 -5.16 8.02 -6.28
C LEU A 68 -6.07 6.83 -6.59
N GLU A 69 -7.18 7.04 -7.31
CA GLU A 69 -8.11 5.95 -7.64
C GLU A 69 -7.46 4.88 -8.53
N GLY A 70 -6.69 5.31 -9.54
CA GLY A 70 -5.94 4.40 -10.40
C GLY A 70 -4.86 3.61 -9.64
N LEU A 71 -4.21 4.27 -8.68
CA LEU A 71 -3.24 3.64 -7.80
C LEU A 71 -3.88 2.56 -6.93
N LEU A 72 -4.99 2.88 -6.27
CA LEU A 72 -5.75 1.94 -5.44
C LEU A 72 -6.23 0.75 -6.26
N ALA A 73 -6.70 0.98 -7.49
CA ALA A 73 -7.12 -0.10 -8.39
C ALA A 73 -5.95 -1.04 -8.76
N LYS A 74 -4.77 -0.50 -9.09
CA LYS A 74 -3.57 -1.30 -9.38
C LYS A 74 -3.06 -2.06 -8.15
N LEU A 75 -3.02 -1.41 -6.99
CA LEU A 75 -2.61 -2.04 -5.72
C LEU A 75 -3.54 -3.20 -5.36
N ASN A 76 -4.85 -3.02 -5.50
CA ASN A 76 -5.84 -4.07 -5.31
C ASN A 76 -5.69 -5.21 -6.32
N ALA A 77 -5.47 -4.89 -7.60
CA ALA A 77 -5.24 -5.91 -8.63
C ALA A 77 -3.98 -6.75 -8.33
N ALA A 78 -2.90 -6.12 -7.89
CA ALA A 78 -1.66 -6.81 -7.52
C ALA A 78 -1.82 -7.64 -6.23
N CYS A 79 -2.53 -7.11 -5.23
CA CYS A 79 -2.87 -7.84 -4.01
C CYS A 79 -3.64 -9.13 -4.32
N CYS A 80 -4.64 -9.05 -5.20
CA CYS A 80 -5.42 -10.20 -5.66
C CYS A 80 -4.60 -11.18 -6.53
N ALA A 81 -3.63 -10.68 -7.31
CA ALA A 81 -2.79 -11.50 -8.17
C ALA A 81 -1.72 -12.31 -7.40
N SER A 82 -1.22 -11.78 -6.28
CA SER A 82 -0.26 -12.49 -5.40
C SER A 82 -0.90 -13.61 -4.57
N HIS A 83 -2.22 -13.74 -4.56
CA HIS A 83 -2.96 -14.75 -3.77
C HIS A 83 -3.35 -16.00 -4.60
N LYS A 84 -2.72 -16.21 -5.77
CA LYS A 84 -3.03 -17.30 -6.71
C LYS A 84 -1.94 -18.36 -6.77
#